data_AF-A0A368MCW0-F1
#
_entry.id   AF-A0A368MCW0-F1
#
_cell.length_a   1.000
_cell.length_b   1.000
_cell.length_c   1.000
_cell.angle_alpha   90.00
_cell.angle_beta   90.00
_cell.angle_gamma   90.00
#
_symmetry.space_group_name_H-M   'P 1'
#
loop_
_entity.id
_entity.type
_entity.pdbx_description
1 polymer ?
#
loop_
_entity_poly.entity_id
_entity_poly.type
_entity_poly.pdbx_seq_one_letter_code
_entity_poly.pdbx_strand_id
1 'polypeptide(L)'
;MNNIENQTNEVSHFNGVMLNAYPDSIGETLNDIVKMLKLPEFKDVFSLFYVLPTFFNSDLDTGFSIIDYNLNKDLVTEEDLESLKELNIDLKFDIVLNHLSVASPQFKDLLKNGTQSKYKDFFINWNVFWQDHGAMNEDGVVIPNKEYLDKLFMRKSGLPVLNVVFPDGTEQPYWNTFYQKVSYNPLKYDDLIQIDGLTQDAVKSICHLVNKSLKHSEDLENIDFGEFEKFKLPVVQILIKNRSYLGQMDVNAKSELVWQFYEETLAKLKMFGCKILRLDAFAYLHKAVGETNFFNNPGTWHYLDRIKKIADSNNLTILPEIHAEYGSKLHKEVADRGFQSYDFFLPGLLIHTIECKTNKPLLKWIDEIVNNGYNVINMLGCHDGIPVLDLKGKKIDECYYEGLLQDSEIESLMDLIICRGGKVKNLYGPDGKKISYYQINATYFSALGEDSRKMLLARAIQLFMPGIPQIWYLDIFEGKNDYEAVDKAGNGGHKEINRTTLPNENIIDALQRESVLNQLELIRLRNTHPAFLGQLKVNNSLDSKVSLEWHNKEAFAKLDADLDTLAFEVSCSDLNAETFFFAN
;
A
#
# COMPACT_ATOMS: atom_id res chain seq x y z
N MET A 1 31.90 2.00 -43.38
CA MET A 1 32.18 2.71 -42.12
C MET A 1 30.87 3.32 -41.67
N ASN A 2 30.07 2.54 -40.93
CA ASN A 2 28.81 3.01 -40.35
C ASN A 2 29.09 3.32 -38.89
N ASN A 3 28.98 4.59 -38.53
CA ASN A 3 29.05 5.04 -37.15
C ASN A 3 27.81 4.53 -36.42
N ILE A 4 28.04 3.64 -35.46
CA ILE A 4 27.08 3.28 -34.44
C ILE A 4 27.18 4.41 -33.39
N GLU A 5 26.21 5.32 -33.41
CA GLU A 5 25.98 6.21 -32.27
C GLU A 5 25.50 5.34 -31.10
N ASN A 6 26.35 5.25 -30.08
CA ASN A 6 25.96 4.75 -28.77
C ASN A 6 24.84 5.63 -28.23
N GLN A 7 23.59 5.17 -28.32
CA GLN A 7 22.53 5.60 -27.43
C GLN A 7 22.91 5.14 -26.03
N THR A 8 23.56 6.01 -25.27
CA THR A 8 23.60 5.90 -23.82
C THR A 8 22.17 5.93 -23.34
N ASN A 9 21.71 4.84 -22.73
CA ASN A 9 20.49 4.80 -21.93
C ASN A 9 20.64 5.85 -20.81
N GLU A 10 20.21 7.08 -21.05
CA GLU A 10 19.94 8.04 -19.99
C GLU A 10 18.81 7.43 -19.17
N VAL A 11 19.18 6.82 -18.04
CA VAL A 11 18.21 6.53 -16.97
C VAL A 11 17.54 7.86 -16.68
N SER A 12 16.25 7.99 -17.01
CA SER A 12 15.50 9.21 -16.71
C SER A 12 15.44 9.35 -15.20
N HIS A 13 16.39 10.09 -14.62
CA HIS A 13 16.38 10.42 -13.21
C HIS A 13 15.21 11.37 -12.99
N PHE A 14 14.05 10.79 -12.66
CA PHE A 14 12.93 11.54 -12.12
C PHE A 14 13.43 12.21 -10.84
N ASN A 15 13.57 13.53 -10.88
CA ASN A 15 13.92 14.32 -9.70
C ASN A 15 12.75 15.15 -9.16
N GLY A 16 11.57 14.94 -9.74
CA GLY A 16 10.37 15.67 -9.39
C GLY A 16 9.72 15.14 -8.11
N VAL A 17 9.11 16.03 -7.34
CA VAL A 17 8.35 15.68 -6.14
C VAL A 17 7.05 14.99 -6.55
N MET A 18 6.67 13.97 -5.77
CA MET A 18 5.54 13.10 -6.07
C MET A 18 4.39 13.31 -5.09
N LEU A 19 3.22 13.72 -5.58
CA LEU A 19 1.98 13.65 -4.79
C LEU A 19 1.54 12.19 -4.63
N ASN A 20 0.95 11.83 -3.50
CA ASN A 20 0.30 10.54 -3.27
C ASN A 20 -1.10 10.75 -2.67
N ALA A 21 -2.13 10.21 -3.32
CA ALA A 21 -3.52 10.35 -2.91
C ALA A 21 -4.41 9.27 -3.56
N TYR A 22 -5.57 9.02 -2.96
CA TYR A 22 -6.69 8.39 -3.68
C TYR A 22 -7.33 9.41 -4.64
N PRO A 23 -7.95 8.97 -5.74
CA PRO A 23 -8.73 9.85 -6.63
C PRO A 23 -9.72 10.75 -5.91
N ASP A 24 -10.33 10.25 -4.84
CA ASP A 24 -11.37 10.89 -4.02
C ASP A 24 -10.84 11.38 -2.65
N SER A 25 -9.52 11.54 -2.52
CA SER A 25 -8.92 12.11 -1.29
C SER A 25 -9.22 13.59 -1.11
N ILE A 26 -9.43 14.33 -2.20
CA ILE A 26 -9.86 15.73 -2.20
C ILE A 26 -11.17 15.82 -2.97
N GLY A 27 -12.20 16.42 -2.37
CA GLY A 27 -13.52 16.48 -2.98
C GLY A 27 -14.15 15.10 -3.12
N GLU A 28 -14.65 14.78 -4.32
CA GLU A 28 -15.36 13.52 -4.59
C GLU A 28 -14.70 12.71 -5.71
N THR A 29 -13.90 13.34 -6.58
CA THR A 29 -13.35 12.72 -7.80
C THR A 29 -11.94 13.21 -8.11
N LEU A 30 -11.22 12.51 -9.01
CA LEU A 30 -9.88 12.91 -9.44
C LEU A 30 -9.85 14.33 -10.01
N ASN A 31 -10.95 14.76 -10.64
CA ASN A 31 -11.10 16.12 -11.17
C ASN A 31 -10.95 17.20 -10.07
N ASP A 32 -11.35 16.92 -8.84
CA ASP A 32 -11.21 17.88 -7.73
C ASP A 32 -9.75 18.04 -7.32
N ILE A 33 -8.97 16.94 -7.35
CA ILE A 33 -7.50 17.00 -7.22
C ILE A 33 -6.89 17.78 -8.39
N VAL A 34 -7.34 17.54 -9.63
CA VAL A 34 -6.87 18.29 -10.81
C VAL A 34 -7.14 19.79 -10.67
N LYS A 35 -8.32 20.19 -10.18
CA LYS A 35 -8.65 21.60 -9.91
C LYS A 35 -7.73 22.19 -8.84
N MET A 36 -7.46 21.46 -7.76
CA MET A 36 -6.49 21.85 -6.74
C MET A 36 -5.10 22.06 -7.35
N LEU A 37 -4.62 21.12 -8.16
CA LEU A 37 -3.31 21.21 -8.83
C LEU A 37 -3.19 22.38 -9.81
N LYS A 38 -4.33 22.89 -10.33
CA LYS A 38 -4.39 24.07 -11.20
C LYS A 38 -4.35 25.40 -10.42
N LEU A 39 -4.45 25.38 -9.08
CA LEU A 39 -4.35 26.60 -8.27
C LEU A 39 -2.92 27.18 -8.30
N PRO A 40 -2.75 28.52 -8.22
CA PRO A 40 -1.43 29.17 -8.26
C PRO A 40 -0.43 28.67 -7.20
N GLU A 41 -0.93 28.30 -6.02
CA GLU A 41 -0.15 27.77 -4.90
C GLU A 41 0.48 26.41 -5.23
N PHE A 42 -0.16 25.62 -6.10
CA PHE A 42 0.30 24.29 -6.52
C PHE A 42 1.14 24.29 -7.81
N LYS A 43 1.28 25.45 -8.46
CA LYS A 43 2.09 25.57 -9.66
C LYS A 43 3.52 25.07 -9.42
N ASP A 44 3.98 24.15 -10.26
CA ASP A 44 5.32 23.55 -10.23
C ASP A 44 5.69 22.85 -8.91
N VAL A 45 4.70 22.54 -8.05
CA VAL A 45 4.90 21.82 -6.77
C VAL A 45 5.18 20.34 -7.02
N PHE A 46 4.46 19.72 -7.96
CA PHE A 46 4.60 18.29 -8.27
C PHE A 46 4.90 18.07 -9.75
N SER A 47 5.71 17.07 -10.04
CA SER A 47 5.90 16.54 -11.41
C SER A 47 5.55 15.05 -11.51
N LEU A 48 5.19 14.44 -10.38
CA LEU A 48 4.73 13.07 -10.30
C LEU A 48 3.45 12.99 -9.46
N PHE A 49 2.55 12.09 -9.82
CA PHE A 49 1.39 11.76 -9.01
C PHE A 49 1.21 10.24 -8.93
N TYR A 50 1.40 9.71 -7.72
CA TYR A 50 0.99 8.37 -7.35
C TYR A 50 -0.50 8.37 -7.03
N VAL A 51 -1.30 7.85 -7.96
CA VAL A 51 -2.74 7.70 -7.77
C VAL A 51 -3.03 6.29 -7.28
N LEU A 52 -3.71 6.19 -6.13
CA LEU A 52 -4.00 4.91 -5.49
C LEU A 52 -5.07 4.09 -6.22
N PRO A 53 -5.19 2.78 -5.94
CA PRO A 53 -5.83 1.84 -6.85
C PRO A 53 -7.34 1.97 -7.09
N THR A 54 -8.07 2.77 -6.30
CA THR A 54 -9.49 3.09 -6.61
C THR A 54 -9.65 3.87 -7.93
N PHE A 55 -8.53 4.30 -8.52
CA PHE A 55 -8.44 4.71 -9.92
C PHE A 55 -8.96 3.65 -10.90
N PHE A 56 -8.86 2.36 -10.54
CA PHE A 56 -9.35 1.23 -11.30
C PHE A 56 -10.62 0.63 -10.70
N ASN A 57 -11.39 -0.11 -11.50
CA ASN A 57 -12.54 -0.86 -11.01
C ASN A 57 -12.11 -1.86 -9.93
N SER A 58 -12.66 -1.70 -8.73
CA SER A 58 -12.26 -2.41 -7.52
C SER A 58 -13.41 -2.47 -6.51
N ASP A 59 -13.29 -3.30 -5.46
CA ASP A 59 -14.36 -3.47 -4.46
C ASP A 59 -13.89 -3.39 -2.99
N LEU A 60 -12.96 -4.24 -2.56
CA LEU A 60 -12.40 -4.29 -1.20
C LEU A 60 -11.05 -3.58 -1.08
N ASP A 61 -10.67 -3.37 0.18
CA ASP A 61 -9.33 -2.90 0.57
C ASP A 61 -8.98 -1.59 -0.14
N THR A 62 -9.95 -0.67 -0.24
CA THR A 62 -9.81 0.67 -0.82
C THR A 62 -9.03 0.65 -2.13
N GLY A 63 -9.43 -0.23 -3.05
CA GLY A 63 -8.84 -0.33 -4.38
C GLY A 63 -7.93 -1.53 -4.62
N PHE A 64 -7.37 -2.15 -3.58
CA PHE A 64 -6.39 -3.24 -3.76
C PHE A 64 -7.04 -4.60 -4.14
N SER A 65 -8.37 -4.70 -4.10
CA SER A 65 -9.11 -5.82 -4.70
C SER A 65 -9.58 -5.47 -6.11
N ILE A 66 -8.67 -5.61 -7.08
CA ILE A 66 -8.87 -5.18 -8.48
C ILE A 66 -9.82 -6.13 -9.23
N ILE A 67 -10.86 -5.57 -9.82
CA ILE A 67 -11.76 -6.27 -10.74
C ILE A 67 -11.13 -6.30 -12.14
N ASP A 68 -10.72 -5.13 -12.62
CA ASP A 68 -9.97 -4.94 -13.85
C ASP A 68 -9.22 -3.59 -13.82
N TYR A 69 -8.24 -3.43 -14.70
CA TYR A 69 -7.48 -2.18 -14.83
C TYR A 69 -8.12 -1.18 -15.81
N ASN A 70 -9.45 -1.19 -16.00
CA ASN A 70 -10.14 -0.05 -16.63
C ASN A 70 -10.32 1.06 -15.59
N LEU A 71 -10.48 2.30 -16.06
CA LEU A 71 -10.81 3.43 -15.20
C LEU A 71 -12.10 3.16 -14.42
N ASN A 72 -12.06 3.46 -13.12
CA ASN A 72 -13.26 3.61 -12.33
C ASN A 72 -13.97 4.90 -12.75
N LYS A 73 -15.02 4.76 -13.57
CA LYS A 73 -15.73 5.89 -14.18
C LYS A 73 -16.52 6.74 -13.20
N ASP A 74 -16.71 6.27 -11.96
CA ASP A 74 -17.33 7.07 -10.91
C ASP A 74 -16.34 8.09 -10.32
N LEU A 75 -15.03 7.84 -10.43
CA LEU A 75 -13.98 8.67 -9.82
C LEU A 75 -13.04 9.33 -10.84
N VAL A 76 -12.88 8.76 -12.03
CA VAL A 76 -11.84 9.13 -13.00
C VAL A 76 -12.40 9.20 -14.42
N THR A 77 -12.04 10.27 -15.13
CA THR A 77 -12.34 10.48 -16.54
C THR A 77 -11.07 10.55 -17.39
N GLU A 78 -11.21 10.42 -18.72
CA GLU A 78 -10.08 10.59 -19.65
C GLU A 78 -9.58 12.06 -19.67
N GLU A 79 -10.46 13.04 -19.45
CA GLU A 79 -10.13 14.47 -19.38
C GLU A 79 -9.21 14.78 -18.17
N ASP A 80 -9.36 14.04 -17.07
CA ASP A 80 -8.46 14.18 -15.91
C ASP A 80 -7.01 13.80 -16.29
N LEU A 81 -6.84 12.74 -17.10
CA LEU A 81 -5.52 12.30 -17.58
C LEU A 81 -4.91 13.31 -18.55
N GLU A 82 -5.73 13.89 -19.43
CA GLU A 82 -5.30 14.97 -20.32
C GLU A 82 -4.86 16.20 -19.52
N SER A 83 -5.64 16.59 -18.50
CA SER A 83 -5.29 17.71 -17.62
C SER A 83 -4.00 17.47 -16.83
N LEU A 84 -3.78 16.26 -16.29
CA LEU A 84 -2.52 15.91 -15.60
C LEU A 84 -1.32 15.97 -16.55
N LYS A 85 -1.49 15.52 -17.79
CA LYS A 85 -0.47 15.63 -18.82
C LYS A 85 -0.17 17.09 -19.19
N GLU A 86 -1.18 17.95 -19.30
CA GLU A 86 -1.00 19.39 -19.55
C GLU A 86 -0.24 20.09 -18.41
N LEU A 87 -0.42 19.62 -17.17
CA LEU A 87 0.33 20.06 -16.00
C LEU A 87 1.77 19.47 -15.94
N ASN A 88 2.18 18.65 -16.91
CA ASN A 88 3.44 17.91 -16.93
C ASN A 88 3.63 17.02 -15.70
N ILE A 89 2.55 16.38 -15.24
CA ILE A 89 2.56 15.45 -14.11
C ILE A 89 2.52 14.02 -14.65
N ASP A 90 3.64 13.31 -14.47
CA ASP A 90 3.77 11.90 -14.83
C ASP A 90 3.12 11.01 -13.74
N LEU A 91 2.54 9.88 -14.15
CA LEU A 91 1.75 9.05 -13.23
C LEU A 91 2.54 7.85 -12.70
N LYS A 92 2.26 7.52 -11.44
CA LYS A 92 2.62 6.27 -10.80
C LYS A 92 1.35 5.52 -10.44
N PHE A 93 1.33 4.22 -10.70
CA PHE A 93 0.22 3.33 -10.35
C PHE A 93 0.73 2.07 -9.66
N ASP A 94 -0.16 1.42 -8.93
CA ASP A 94 0.01 0.04 -8.52
C ASP A 94 -0.23 -0.92 -9.68
N ILE A 95 0.55 -1.99 -9.67
CA ILE A 95 0.10 -3.27 -10.21
C ILE A 95 0.01 -4.28 -9.06
N VAL A 96 -1.22 -4.65 -8.75
CA VAL A 96 -1.55 -5.71 -7.80
C VAL A 96 -1.33 -7.05 -8.50
N LEU A 97 -0.10 -7.55 -8.42
CA LEU A 97 0.32 -8.79 -9.09
C LEU A 97 -0.16 -10.02 -8.33
N ASN A 98 -0.19 -9.97 -7.00
CA ASN A 98 -0.41 -11.17 -6.18
C ASN A 98 -1.84 -11.72 -6.29
N HIS A 99 -2.84 -10.89 -6.54
CA HIS A 99 -4.24 -11.29 -6.45
C HIS A 99 -5.17 -10.42 -7.31
N LEU A 100 -6.38 -10.93 -7.57
CA LEU A 100 -7.50 -10.20 -8.18
C LEU A 100 -8.79 -10.41 -7.38
N SER A 101 -9.76 -9.52 -7.55
CA SER A 101 -11.08 -9.64 -6.95
C SER A 101 -11.80 -10.91 -7.43
N VAL A 102 -12.62 -11.51 -6.56
CA VAL A 102 -13.63 -12.51 -6.93
C VAL A 102 -14.55 -12.02 -8.06
N ALA A 103 -14.77 -10.71 -8.16
CA ALA A 103 -15.58 -10.10 -9.21
C ALA A 103 -14.84 -9.91 -10.55
N SER A 104 -13.54 -10.20 -10.61
CA SER A 104 -12.74 -10.15 -11.86
C SER A 104 -13.31 -11.07 -12.93
N PRO A 105 -13.19 -10.71 -14.23
CA PRO A 105 -13.66 -11.56 -15.33
C PRO A 105 -13.10 -12.99 -15.29
N GLN A 106 -11.85 -13.15 -14.87
CA GLN A 106 -11.16 -14.42 -14.76
C GLN A 106 -11.77 -15.31 -13.68
N PHE A 107 -11.99 -14.75 -12.48
CA PHE A 107 -12.55 -15.53 -11.37
C PHE A 107 -14.05 -15.79 -11.56
N LYS A 108 -14.81 -14.84 -12.16
CA LYS A 108 -16.21 -15.08 -12.54
C LYS A 108 -16.37 -16.22 -13.54
N ASP A 109 -15.47 -16.32 -14.52
CA ASP A 109 -15.48 -17.44 -15.46
C ASP A 109 -15.15 -18.77 -14.77
N LEU A 110 -14.21 -18.75 -13.82
CA LEU A 110 -13.90 -19.90 -12.97
C LEU A 110 -15.10 -20.36 -12.15
N LEU A 111 -15.81 -19.44 -11.48
CA LEU A 111 -17.03 -19.74 -10.72
C LEU A 111 -18.17 -20.25 -11.62
N LYS A 112 -18.23 -19.81 -12.88
CA LYS A 112 -19.27 -20.21 -13.83
C LYS A 112 -19.01 -21.57 -14.48
N ASN A 113 -17.76 -21.88 -14.80
CA ASN A 113 -17.40 -23.06 -15.59
C ASN A 113 -16.64 -24.13 -14.79
N GLY A 114 -16.29 -23.83 -13.53
CA GLY A 114 -15.55 -24.73 -12.65
C GLY A 114 -14.25 -25.23 -13.29
N THR A 115 -14.02 -26.54 -13.22
CA THR A 115 -12.82 -27.19 -13.78
C THR A 115 -12.71 -27.12 -15.31
N GLN A 116 -13.78 -26.72 -16.00
CA GLN A 116 -13.80 -26.50 -17.46
C GLN A 116 -13.44 -25.06 -17.84
N SER A 117 -13.26 -24.16 -16.87
CA SER A 117 -12.80 -22.80 -17.13
C SER A 117 -11.39 -22.81 -17.72
N LYS A 118 -11.14 -21.92 -18.69
CA LYS A 118 -9.78 -21.65 -19.17
C LYS A 118 -8.89 -21.04 -18.08
N TYR A 119 -9.49 -20.49 -17.02
CA TYR A 119 -8.79 -19.88 -15.88
C TYR A 119 -8.66 -20.81 -14.68
N LYS A 120 -8.93 -22.12 -14.82
CA LYS A 120 -8.81 -23.10 -13.72
C LYS A 120 -7.43 -23.09 -13.04
N ASP A 121 -6.37 -22.82 -13.80
CA ASP A 121 -4.99 -22.73 -13.31
C ASP A 121 -4.51 -21.28 -13.14
N PHE A 122 -5.38 -20.28 -13.36
CA PHE A 122 -5.05 -18.86 -13.18
C PHE A 122 -4.97 -18.48 -11.69
N PHE A 123 -5.76 -19.13 -10.85
CA PHE A 123 -5.79 -18.97 -9.40
C PHE A 123 -5.28 -20.24 -8.71
N ILE A 124 -4.99 -20.14 -7.42
CA ILE A 124 -4.42 -21.28 -6.68
C ILE A 124 -5.52 -21.98 -5.90
N ASN A 125 -5.93 -23.17 -6.36
CA ASN A 125 -6.73 -24.07 -5.55
C ASN A 125 -5.86 -24.62 -4.41
N TRP A 126 -6.29 -24.35 -3.17
CA TRP A 126 -5.53 -24.67 -1.96
C TRP A 126 -5.32 -26.18 -1.79
N ASN A 127 -6.38 -26.98 -2.00
CA ASN A 127 -6.31 -28.43 -1.84
C ASN A 127 -5.39 -29.07 -2.88
N VAL A 128 -5.42 -28.57 -4.12
CA VAL A 128 -4.49 -29.02 -5.17
C VAL A 128 -3.06 -28.64 -4.83
N PHE A 129 -2.83 -27.43 -4.30
CA PHE A 129 -1.48 -26.98 -3.93
C PHE A 129 -0.86 -27.85 -2.82
N TRP A 130 -1.65 -28.22 -1.82
CA TRP A 130 -1.21 -29.05 -0.68
C TRP A 130 -1.47 -30.54 -0.86
N GLN A 131 -1.77 -30.97 -2.10
CA GLN A 131 -1.97 -32.39 -2.40
C GLN A 131 -0.74 -33.18 -1.92
N ASP A 132 -0.98 -34.30 -1.23
CA ASP A 132 0.04 -35.19 -0.65
C ASP A 132 0.90 -34.58 0.48
N HIS A 133 0.61 -33.34 0.90
CA HIS A 133 1.39 -32.59 1.90
C HIS A 133 0.55 -32.15 3.12
N GLY A 134 -0.59 -32.79 3.35
CA GLY A 134 -1.49 -32.49 4.45
C GLY A 134 -2.63 -33.49 4.58
N ALA A 135 -3.55 -33.22 5.50
CA ALA A 135 -4.76 -34.02 5.74
C ALA A 135 -6.02 -33.15 5.61
N MET A 136 -7.08 -33.70 5.02
CA MET A 136 -8.36 -33.01 4.88
C MET A 136 -9.03 -32.82 6.24
N ASN A 137 -9.53 -31.61 6.53
CA ASN A 137 -10.37 -31.36 7.70
C ASN A 137 -11.86 -31.62 7.41
N GLU A 138 -12.72 -31.40 8.43
CA GLU A 138 -14.17 -31.59 8.32
C GLU A 138 -14.83 -30.64 7.32
N ASP A 139 -14.23 -29.46 7.10
CA ASP A 139 -14.71 -28.44 6.15
C ASP A 139 -14.25 -28.67 4.71
N GLY A 140 -13.59 -29.80 4.42
CA GLY A 140 -13.09 -30.10 3.06
C GLY A 140 -11.87 -29.26 2.65
N VAL A 141 -11.10 -28.75 3.61
CA VAL A 141 -9.85 -28.01 3.39
C VAL A 141 -8.65 -28.84 3.86
N VAL A 142 -7.62 -28.95 3.04
CA VAL A 142 -6.37 -29.61 3.43
C VAL A 142 -5.64 -28.76 4.48
N ILE A 143 -5.37 -29.34 5.64
CA ILE A 143 -4.47 -28.77 6.64
C ILE A 143 -3.06 -29.25 6.32
N PRO A 144 -2.11 -28.34 5.97
CA PRO A 144 -0.73 -28.72 5.70
C PRO A 144 -0.09 -29.42 6.89
N ASN A 145 0.83 -30.35 6.62
CA ASN A 145 1.65 -30.97 7.65
C ASN A 145 2.34 -29.89 8.49
N LYS A 146 2.50 -30.16 9.79
CA LYS A 146 3.03 -29.19 10.76
C LYS A 146 4.37 -28.56 10.34
N GLU A 147 5.27 -29.35 9.75
CA GLU A 147 6.57 -28.87 9.24
C GLU A 147 6.48 -27.77 8.17
N TYR A 148 5.38 -27.73 7.42
CA TYR A 148 5.09 -26.70 6.42
C TYR A 148 4.30 -25.55 7.02
N LEU A 149 3.29 -25.88 7.85
CA LEU A 149 2.44 -24.88 8.51
C LEU A 149 3.24 -23.94 9.40
N ASP A 150 4.21 -24.46 10.15
CA ASP A 150 5.07 -23.69 11.07
C ASP A 150 5.99 -22.69 10.32
N LYS A 151 6.21 -22.87 9.01
CA LYS A 151 7.01 -21.97 8.17
C LYS A 151 6.20 -20.88 7.49
N LEU A 152 4.89 -21.08 7.30
CA LEU A 152 4.05 -20.17 6.53
C LEU A 152 4.00 -18.78 7.17
N PHE A 153 4.28 -17.76 6.36
CA PHE A 153 4.13 -16.37 6.77
C PHE A 153 2.68 -15.93 6.63
N MET A 154 1.99 -15.76 7.75
CA MET A 154 0.55 -15.53 7.82
C MET A 154 0.20 -14.04 8.00
N ARG A 155 -0.82 -13.58 7.26
CA ARG A 155 -1.32 -12.19 7.31
C ARG A 155 -2.69 -12.05 7.97
N LYS A 156 -3.32 -13.17 8.32
CA LYS A 156 -4.58 -13.26 9.07
C LYS A 156 -4.58 -14.53 9.92
N SER A 157 -5.50 -14.60 10.88
CA SER A 157 -5.75 -15.79 11.69
C SER A 157 -6.35 -16.92 10.86
N GLY A 158 -5.95 -18.17 11.14
CA GLY A 158 -6.40 -19.34 10.39
C GLY A 158 -5.75 -19.44 9.01
N LEU A 159 -6.11 -20.46 8.22
CA LEU A 159 -5.53 -20.69 6.89
C LEU A 159 -5.90 -19.55 5.92
N PRO A 160 -5.03 -19.22 4.94
CA PRO A 160 -5.27 -18.15 3.98
C PRO A 160 -6.16 -18.66 2.83
N VAL A 161 -7.39 -19.06 3.16
CA VAL A 161 -8.34 -19.66 2.22
C VAL A 161 -9.68 -18.93 2.22
N LEU A 162 -10.31 -18.91 1.04
CA LEU A 162 -11.72 -18.59 0.86
C LEU A 162 -12.39 -19.78 0.14
N ASN A 163 -13.42 -20.36 0.76
CA ASN A 163 -14.20 -21.45 0.18
C ASN A 163 -15.28 -20.89 -0.76
N VAL A 164 -15.20 -21.25 -2.04
CA VAL A 164 -16.17 -20.80 -3.06
C VAL A 164 -16.96 -21.97 -3.62
N VAL A 165 -18.24 -21.74 -3.90
CA VAL A 165 -19.14 -22.75 -4.47
C VAL A 165 -18.98 -22.80 -5.99
N PHE A 166 -18.74 -24.00 -6.52
CA PHE A 166 -18.65 -24.28 -7.95
C PHE A 166 -20.02 -24.67 -8.55
N PRO A 167 -20.18 -24.67 -9.89
CA PRO A 167 -21.46 -24.95 -10.56
C PRO A 167 -22.03 -26.35 -10.27
N ASP A 168 -21.15 -27.31 -9.96
CA ASP A 168 -21.51 -28.67 -9.58
C ASP A 168 -21.99 -28.78 -8.12
N GLY A 169 -21.99 -27.67 -7.38
CA GLY A 169 -22.39 -27.57 -5.98
C GLY A 169 -21.27 -27.89 -4.99
N THR A 170 -20.06 -28.21 -5.46
CA THR A 170 -18.92 -28.46 -4.57
C THR A 170 -18.35 -27.15 -4.02
N GLU A 171 -17.88 -27.18 -2.77
CA GLU A 171 -17.06 -26.10 -2.23
C GLU A 171 -15.59 -26.34 -2.55
N GLN A 172 -14.92 -25.32 -3.07
CA GLN A 172 -13.52 -25.36 -3.46
C GLN A 172 -12.75 -24.29 -2.68
N PRO A 173 -11.73 -24.67 -1.89
CA PRO A 173 -10.89 -23.71 -1.20
C PRO A 173 -9.87 -23.10 -2.16
N TYR A 174 -9.89 -21.78 -2.30
CA TYR A 174 -8.89 -21.03 -3.06
C TYR A 174 -8.03 -20.19 -2.13
N TRP A 175 -6.76 -20.04 -2.51
CA TRP A 175 -5.81 -19.24 -1.75
C TRP A 175 -6.25 -17.76 -1.76
N ASN A 176 -6.34 -17.19 -0.55
CA ASN A 176 -6.69 -15.81 -0.28
C ASN A 176 -5.82 -15.34 0.90
N THR A 177 -4.69 -14.70 0.60
CA THR A 177 -3.70 -14.25 1.58
C THR A 177 -4.23 -13.10 2.45
N PHE A 178 -5.02 -12.22 1.85
CA PHE A 178 -5.45 -10.95 2.44
C PHE A 178 -6.94 -10.94 2.78
N TYR A 179 -7.64 -9.85 2.45
CA TYR A 179 -9.02 -9.61 2.84
C TYR A 179 -10.00 -10.52 2.09
N GLN A 180 -11.07 -10.86 2.82
CA GLN A 180 -12.23 -11.56 2.31
C GLN A 180 -13.47 -11.14 3.09
N LYS A 181 -14.63 -11.24 2.44
CA LYS A 181 -15.93 -11.08 3.06
C LYS A 181 -16.90 -12.07 2.41
N VAL A 182 -17.54 -12.87 3.24
CA VAL A 182 -18.67 -13.71 2.84
C VAL A 182 -19.94 -13.03 3.31
N SER A 183 -20.95 -12.96 2.46
CA SER A 183 -22.24 -12.36 2.79
C SER A 183 -23.36 -13.21 2.21
N TYR A 184 -24.45 -13.37 2.94
CA TYR A 184 -25.57 -14.19 2.50
C TYR A 184 -26.63 -13.33 1.83
N ASN A 185 -27.04 -13.72 0.63
CA ASN A 185 -28.05 -12.99 -0.11
C ASN A 185 -29.44 -13.17 0.55
N PRO A 186 -30.30 -12.15 0.54
CA PRO A 186 -31.67 -12.29 1.04
C PRO A 186 -32.42 -13.40 0.29
N LEU A 187 -33.13 -14.25 1.04
CA LEU A 187 -34.00 -15.28 0.48
C LEU A 187 -35.15 -14.66 -0.30
N LYS A 188 -35.36 -15.18 -1.51
CA LYS A 188 -36.55 -14.95 -2.32
C LYS A 188 -37.52 -16.10 -2.08
N TYR A 189 -38.82 -15.84 -2.29
CA TYR A 189 -39.83 -16.88 -2.15
C TYR A 189 -39.54 -18.09 -3.04
N ASP A 190 -39.06 -17.84 -4.26
CA ASP A 190 -38.74 -18.88 -5.24
C ASP A 190 -37.59 -19.80 -4.78
N ASP A 191 -36.70 -19.32 -3.90
CA ASP A 191 -35.59 -20.11 -3.39
C ASP A 191 -36.10 -21.28 -2.52
N LEU A 192 -37.23 -21.10 -1.81
CA LEU A 192 -37.75 -22.07 -0.86
C LEU A 192 -38.82 -23.02 -1.45
N ILE A 193 -39.28 -22.79 -2.68
CA ILE A 193 -40.36 -23.58 -3.31
C ILE A 193 -39.95 -25.05 -3.49
N GLN A 194 -38.65 -25.35 -3.55
CA GLN A 194 -38.13 -26.71 -3.72
C GLN A 194 -38.04 -27.50 -2.40
N ILE A 195 -38.32 -26.89 -1.24
CA ILE A 195 -38.31 -27.60 0.04
C ILE A 195 -39.65 -28.28 0.26
N ASP A 196 -39.64 -29.61 0.28
CA ASP A 196 -40.82 -30.42 0.54
C ASP A 196 -41.46 -30.10 1.90
N GLY A 197 -42.79 -29.93 1.90
CA GLY A 197 -43.58 -29.73 3.12
C GLY A 197 -43.75 -28.27 3.57
N LEU A 198 -43.23 -27.29 2.83
CA LEU A 198 -43.50 -25.86 3.08
C LEU A 198 -44.83 -25.42 2.47
N THR A 199 -45.68 -24.80 3.28
CA THR A 199 -46.87 -24.07 2.80
C THR A 199 -46.49 -22.67 2.32
N GLN A 200 -47.31 -22.04 1.47
CA GLN A 200 -47.05 -20.68 1.00
C GLN A 200 -46.90 -19.65 2.13
N ASP A 201 -47.65 -19.82 3.21
CA ASP A 201 -47.55 -18.93 4.37
C ASP A 201 -46.28 -19.19 5.18
N ALA A 202 -45.85 -20.45 5.32
CA ALA A 202 -44.57 -20.80 5.94
C ALA A 202 -43.38 -20.23 5.14
N VAL A 203 -43.42 -20.30 3.81
CA VAL A 203 -42.40 -19.69 2.93
C VAL A 203 -42.26 -18.18 3.21
N LYS A 204 -43.39 -17.47 3.33
CA LYS A 204 -43.36 -16.02 3.63
C LYS A 204 -42.76 -15.73 5.00
N SER A 205 -43.18 -16.48 6.02
CA SER A 205 -42.70 -16.31 7.39
C SER A 205 -41.20 -16.59 7.50
N ILE A 206 -40.71 -17.68 6.90
CA ILE A 206 -39.29 -18.04 6.90
C ILE A 206 -38.46 -17.00 6.15
N CYS A 207 -38.88 -16.58 4.95
CA CYS A 207 -38.18 -15.52 4.22
C CYS A 207 -38.10 -14.23 5.05
N HIS A 208 -39.19 -13.82 5.70
CA HIS A 208 -39.19 -12.62 6.54
C HIS A 208 -38.25 -12.76 7.74
N LEU A 209 -38.31 -13.88 8.45
CA LEU A 209 -37.50 -14.19 9.63
C LEU A 209 -36.00 -14.17 9.28
N VAL A 210 -35.60 -14.95 8.27
CA VAL A 210 -34.20 -15.06 7.86
C VAL A 210 -33.69 -13.72 7.32
N ASN A 211 -34.45 -13.05 6.44
CA ASN A 211 -34.00 -11.77 5.88
C ASN A 211 -33.89 -10.67 6.94
N LYS A 212 -34.66 -10.77 8.03
CA LYS A 212 -34.52 -9.89 9.19
C LYS A 212 -33.23 -10.21 9.97
N SER A 213 -32.97 -11.49 10.27
CA SER A 213 -31.72 -11.91 10.94
C SER A 213 -30.46 -11.55 10.13
N LEU A 214 -30.49 -11.74 8.80
CA LEU A 214 -29.39 -11.36 7.92
C LEU A 214 -29.10 -9.84 7.95
N LYS A 215 -30.13 -9.00 8.06
CA LYS A 215 -29.94 -7.54 8.23
C LYS A 215 -29.29 -7.17 9.55
N HIS A 216 -29.48 -7.99 10.59
CA HIS A 216 -28.85 -7.82 11.89
C HIS A 216 -27.48 -8.52 12.00
N SER A 217 -26.97 -9.11 10.90
CA SER A 217 -25.69 -9.83 10.85
C SER A 217 -25.59 -10.97 11.87
N GLU A 218 -26.70 -11.66 12.14
CA GLU A 218 -26.71 -12.88 12.95
C GLU A 218 -26.03 -14.04 12.20
N ASP A 219 -25.21 -14.83 12.91
CA ASP A 219 -24.64 -16.05 12.34
C ASP A 219 -25.75 -17.02 11.92
N LEU A 220 -25.60 -17.65 10.76
CA LEU A 220 -26.63 -18.54 10.19
C LEU A 220 -27.05 -19.66 11.15
N GLU A 221 -26.11 -20.19 11.92
CA GLU A 221 -26.35 -21.26 12.89
C GLU A 221 -27.18 -20.77 14.09
N ASN A 222 -27.09 -19.48 14.41
CA ASN A 222 -27.74 -18.84 15.56
C ASN A 222 -29.12 -18.28 15.24
N ILE A 223 -29.54 -18.29 13.96
CA ILE A 223 -30.90 -17.88 13.58
C ILE A 223 -31.90 -18.82 14.25
N ASP A 224 -32.79 -18.28 15.08
CA ASP A 224 -33.90 -18.99 15.71
C ASP A 224 -35.06 -19.11 14.71
N PHE A 225 -35.35 -20.33 14.25
CA PHE A 225 -36.44 -20.57 13.30
C PHE A 225 -37.79 -20.78 14.01
N GLY A 226 -37.83 -20.83 15.35
CA GLY A 226 -39.05 -21.01 16.13
C GLY A 226 -39.84 -22.25 15.70
N GLU A 227 -41.10 -22.05 15.29
CA GLU A 227 -41.97 -23.15 14.82
C GLU A 227 -41.50 -23.81 13.50
N PHE A 228 -40.55 -23.17 12.79
CA PHE A 228 -40.00 -23.65 11.52
C PHE A 228 -38.65 -24.37 11.67
N GLU A 229 -38.20 -24.71 12.89
CA GLU A 229 -36.87 -25.30 13.15
C GLU A 229 -36.57 -26.54 12.29
N LYS A 230 -37.58 -27.35 11.98
CA LYS A 230 -37.47 -28.52 11.08
C LYS A 230 -36.99 -28.18 9.66
N PHE A 231 -37.14 -26.92 9.23
CA PHE A 231 -36.70 -26.42 7.92
C PHE A 231 -35.39 -25.63 8.00
N LYS A 232 -34.79 -25.44 9.18
CA LYS A 232 -33.56 -24.66 9.34
C LYS A 232 -32.44 -25.17 8.46
N LEU A 233 -32.16 -26.47 8.52
CA LEU A 233 -31.06 -27.08 7.77
C LEU A 233 -31.19 -26.90 6.24
N PRO A 234 -32.33 -27.24 5.58
CA PRO A 234 -32.46 -27.01 4.13
C PRO A 234 -32.45 -25.52 3.75
N VAL A 235 -32.99 -24.63 4.60
CA VAL A 235 -32.95 -23.17 4.34
C VAL A 235 -31.53 -22.63 4.45
N VAL A 236 -30.77 -23.04 5.46
CA VAL A 236 -29.36 -22.68 5.65
C VAL A 236 -28.52 -23.18 4.47
N GLN A 237 -28.75 -24.40 3.98
CA GLN A 237 -28.07 -24.92 2.78
C GLN A 237 -28.31 -24.05 1.53
N ILE A 238 -29.52 -23.52 1.36
CA ILE A 238 -29.83 -22.59 0.26
C ILE A 238 -29.08 -21.27 0.43
N LEU A 239 -29.03 -20.71 1.65
CA LEU A 239 -28.25 -19.50 1.94
C LEU A 239 -26.77 -19.69 1.64
N ILE A 240 -26.19 -20.82 2.09
CA ILE A 240 -24.80 -21.22 1.84
C ILE A 240 -24.55 -21.30 0.33
N LYS A 241 -25.45 -21.91 -0.44
CA LYS A 241 -25.32 -22.02 -1.90
C LYS A 241 -25.45 -20.67 -2.61
N ASN A 242 -26.30 -19.79 -2.11
CA ASN A 242 -26.58 -18.47 -2.68
C ASN A 242 -25.78 -17.34 -2.00
N ARG A 243 -24.63 -17.64 -1.38
CA ARG A 243 -23.79 -16.61 -0.76
C ARG A 243 -23.00 -15.82 -1.80
N SER A 244 -22.74 -14.56 -1.46
CA SER A 244 -21.88 -13.64 -2.21
C SER A 244 -20.51 -13.54 -1.56
N TYR A 245 -19.51 -13.29 -2.38
CA TYR A 245 -18.12 -13.23 -1.96
C TYR A 245 -17.52 -11.91 -2.41
N LEU A 246 -16.69 -11.35 -1.55
CA LEU A 246 -15.64 -10.42 -1.92
C LEU A 246 -14.32 -11.01 -1.41
N GLY A 247 -13.25 -10.88 -2.19
CA GLY A 247 -11.97 -11.44 -1.78
C GLY A 247 -10.86 -11.18 -2.77
N GLN A 248 -9.66 -11.07 -2.23
CA GLN A 248 -8.39 -10.92 -2.95
C GLN A 248 -7.83 -12.31 -3.28
N MET A 249 -8.21 -12.88 -4.41
CA MET A 249 -7.88 -14.26 -4.80
C MET A 249 -6.48 -14.33 -5.40
N ASP A 250 -5.59 -15.07 -4.73
CA ASP A 250 -4.19 -15.16 -5.15
C ASP A 250 -4.06 -15.84 -6.52
N VAL A 251 -3.31 -15.21 -7.42
CA VAL A 251 -3.05 -15.74 -8.75
C VAL A 251 -1.91 -16.75 -8.72
N ASN A 252 -1.94 -17.69 -9.65
CA ASN A 252 -0.92 -18.70 -9.83
C ASN A 252 0.15 -18.21 -10.81
N ALA A 253 1.25 -17.67 -10.29
CA ALA A 253 2.38 -17.19 -11.12
C ALA A 253 3.10 -18.28 -11.94
N LYS A 254 2.72 -19.57 -11.81
CA LYS A 254 3.16 -20.64 -12.72
C LYS A 254 2.34 -20.69 -14.02
N SER A 255 1.21 -20.00 -14.09
CA SER A 255 0.33 -19.95 -15.25
C SER A 255 0.77 -18.87 -16.23
N GLU A 256 0.95 -19.24 -17.50
CA GLU A 256 1.30 -18.28 -18.55
C GLU A 256 0.17 -17.29 -18.84
N LEU A 257 -1.09 -17.64 -18.56
CA LEU A 257 -2.21 -16.68 -18.67
C LEU A 257 -2.07 -15.52 -17.69
N VAL A 258 -1.47 -15.74 -16.52
CA VAL A 258 -1.20 -14.68 -15.54
C VAL A 258 -0.14 -13.72 -16.07
N TRP A 259 0.90 -14.24 -16.72
CA TRP A 259 1.94 -13.40 -17.32
C TRP A 259 1.46 -12.64 -18.55
N GLN A 260 0.60 -13.24 -19.38
CA GLN A 260 -0.10 -12.53 -20.47
C GLN A 260 -0.96 -11.39 -19.92
N PHE A 261 -1.69 -11.63 -18.83
CA PHE A 261 -2.46 -10.59 -18.16
C PHE A 261 -1.57 -9.46 -17.65
N TYR A 262 -0.38 -9.75 -17.11
CA TYR A 262 0.57 -8.72 -16.70
C TYR A 262 1.10 -7.92 -17.89
N GLU A 263 1.44 -8.55 -19.02
CA GLU A 263 1.87 -7.87 -20.25
C GLU A 263 0.80 -6.89 -20.75
N GLU A 264 -0.45 -7.35 -20.87
CA GLU A 264 -1.60 -6.53 -21.27
C GLU A 264 -1.84 -5.37 -20.29
N THR A 265 -1.75 -5.65 -19.00
CA THR A 265 -1.94 -4.64 -17.94
C THR A 265 -0.86 -3.56 -18.01
N LEU A 266 0.42 -3.93 -18.13
CA LEU A 266 1.54 -2.98 -18.20
C LEU A 266 1.42 -2.06 -19.42
N ALA A 267 1.07 -2.61 -20.57
CA ALA A 267 0.82 -1.83 -21.79
C ALA A 267 -0.33 -0.84 -21.60
N LYS A 268 -1.41 -1.26 -20.93
CA LYS A 268 -2.55 -0.41 -20.64
C LYS A 268 -2.22 0.71 -19.65
N LEU A 269 -1.51 0.42 -18.57
CA LEU A 269 -1.07 1.42 -17.60
C LEU A 269 -0.18 2.47 -18.27
N LYS A 270 0.68 2.05 -19.21
CA LYS A 270 1.47 2.97 -20.03
C LYS A 270 0.60 3.94 -20.83
N MET A 271 -0.51 3.47 -21.40
CA MET A 271 -1.45 4.32 -22.16
C MET A 271 -2.09 5.41 -21.28
N PHE A 272 -2.31 5.15 -19.99
CA PHE A 272 -2.79 6.15 -19.04
C PHE A 272 -1.74 7.19 -18.63
N GLY A 273 -0.50 7.12 -19.15
CA GLY A 273 0.58 8.06 -18.80
C GLY A 273 1.51 7.56 -17.70
N CYS A 274 1.44 6.27 -17.33
CA CYS A 274 2.30 5.72 -16.30
C CYS A 274 3.80 5.78 -16.66
N LYS A 275 4.62 6.08 -15.65
CA LYS A 275 6.08 6.03 -15.68
C LYS A 275 6.66 5.10 -14.64
N ILE A 276 6.04 5.04 -13.45
CA ILE A 276 6.50 4.23 -12.31
C ILE A 276 5.40 3.26 -11.92
N LEU A 277 5.74 1.98 -11.82
CA LEU A 277 4.85 0.91 -11.39
C LEU A 277 5.26 0.41 -10.01
N ARG A 278 4.41 0.63 -9.01
CA ARG A 278 4.56 -0.01 -7.71
C ARG A 278 4.12 -1.47 -7.81
N LEU A 279 5.00 -2.41 -7.44
CA LEU A 279 4.65 -3.83 -7.39
C LEU A 279 4.08 -4.13 -6.01
N ASP A 280 2.76 -4.09 -5.89
CA ASP A 280 2.07 -4.34 -4.63
C ASP A 280 2.19 -5.80 -4.19
N ALA A 281 2.50 -6.00 -2.91
CA ALA A 281 2.59 -7.31 -2.26
C ALA A 281 3.40 -8.36 -3.05
N PHE A 282 4.41 -7.92 -3.81
CA PHE A 282 5.14 -8.78 -4.74
C PHE A 282 5.87 -9.93 -4.05
N ALA A 283 6.33 -9.71 -2.81
CA ALA A 283 6.97 -10.73 -1.98
C ALA A 283 6.10 -11.99 -1.78
N TYR A 284 4.77 -11.88 -1.90
CA TYR A 284 3.82 -13.00 -1.69
C TYR A 284 3.50 -13.78 -2.96
N LEU A 285 3.91 -13.28 -4.14
CA LEU A 285 3.53 -13.85 -5.43
C LEU A 285 4.04 -15.29 -5.61
N HIS A 286 5.29 -15.55 -5.21
CA HIS A 286 5.87 -16.87 -5.32
C HIS A 286 5.42 -17.77 -4.16
N LYS A 287 4.71 -18.85 -4.50
CA LYS A 287 4.24 -19.86 -3.56
C LYS A 287 4.81 -21.24 -3.89
N ALA A 288 5.38 -21.89 -2.88
CA ALA A 288 5.89 -23.26 -2.98
C ALA A 288 5.72 -24.02 -1.65
N VAL A 289 5.46 -25.32 -1.76
CA VAL A 289 5.41 -26.23 -0.60
C VAL A 289 6.77 -26.22 0.08
N GLY A 290 6.80 -26.11 1.41
CA GLY A 290 8.04 -26.12 2.19
C GLY A 290 8.71 -24.76 2.40
N GLU A 291 8.28 -23.74 1.67
CA GLU A 291 8.77 -22.36 1.78
C GLU A 291 7.89 -21.50 2.70
N THR A 292 8.39 -20.33 3.10
CA THR A 292 7.65 -19.37 3.94
C THR A 292 6.50 -18.70 3.19
N ASN A 293 6.60 -18.62 1.87
CA ASN A 293 5.71 -17.86 0.97
C ASN A 293 5.73 -16.34 1.23
N PHE A 294 6.88 -15.86 1.71
CA PHE A 294 7.25 -14.45 1.73
C PHE A 294 8.68 -14.33 1.23
N PHE A 295 8.84 -13.69 0.07
CA PHE A 295 10.12 -13.48 -0.61
C PHE A 295 10.94 -14.78 -0.78
N ASN A 296 10.30 -15.85 -1.26
CA ASN A 296 10.97 -17.14 -1.46
C ASN A 296 12.15 -17.00 -2.44
N ASN A 297 13.33 -17.45 -2.02
CA ASN A 297 14.55 -17.37 -2.82
C ASN A 297 14.85 -18.75 -3.46
N PRO A 298 15.17 -18.86 -4.77
CA PRO A 298 15.30 -17.80 -5.79
C PRO A 298 14.02 -17.47 -6.57
N GLY A 299 12.89 -18.10 -6.23
CA GLY A 299 11.65 -17.98 -6.99
C GLY A 299 11.15 -16.54 -7.21
N THR A 300 11.14 -15.73 -6.15
CA THR A 300 10.74 -14.32 -6.21
C THR A 300 11.67 -13.50 -7.10
N TRP A 301 12.98 -13.77 -7.09
CA TRP A 301 13.93 -13.09 -7.98
C TRP A 301 13.67 -13.39 -9.45
N HIS A 302 13.40 -14.65 -9.80
CA HIS A 302 13.07 -15.01 -11.18
C HIS A 302 11.79 -14.30 -11.67
N TYR A 303 10.78 -14.18 -10.81
CA TYR A 303 9.57 -13.43 -11.16
C TYR A 303 9.84 -11.93 -11.27
N LEU A 304 10.73 -11.38 -10.44
CA LEU A 304 11.07 -9.96 -10.48
C LEU A 304 11.82 -9.62 -11.78
N ASP A 305 12.75 -10.47 -12.19
CA ASP A 305 13.47 -10.32 -13.46
C ASP A 305 12.52 -10.45 -14.66
N ARG A 306 11.50 -11.33 -14.58
CA ARG A 306 10.51 -11.49 -15.64
C ARG A 306 9.61 -10.27 -15.76
N ILE A 307 9.05 -9.77 -14.66
CA ILE A 307 8.21 -8.56 -14.71
C ILE A 307 9.02 -7.33 -15.10
N LYS A 308 10.30 -7.25 -14.68
CA LYS A 308 11.22 -6.20 -15.10
C LYS A 308 11.37 -6.15 -16.61
N LYS A 309 11.58 -7.29 -17.28
CA LYS A 309 11.68 -7.33 -18.74
C LYS A 309 10.43 -6.79 -19.44
N ILE A 310 9.25 -7.11 -18.91
CA ILE A 310 7.96 -6.61 -19.43
C ILE A 310 7.83 -5.10 -19.19
N ALA A 311 8.25 -4.61 -18.02
CA ALA A 311 8.22 -3.18 -17.70
C ALA A 311 9.21 -2.39 -18.58
N ASP A 312 10.43 -2.90 -18.75
CA ASP A 312 11.46 -2.30 -19.59
C ASP A 312 10.98 -2.20 -21.05
N SER A 313 10.29 -3.23 -21.59
CA SER A 313 9.72 -3.16 -22.95
C SER A 313 8.59 -2.12 -23.11
N ASN A 314 8.00 -1.68 -22.01
CA ASN A 314 6.96 -0.63 -21.99
C ASN A 314 7.52 0.74 -21.55
N ASN A 315 8.84 0.87 -21.35
CA ASN A 315 9.49 2.06 -20.78
C ASN A 315 8.83 2.47 -19.45
N LEU A 316 8.70 1.50 -18.53
CA LEU A 316 8.18 1.67 -17.18
C LEU A 316 9.26 1.33 -16.16
N THR A 317 9.40 2.19 -15.15
CA THR A 317 10.25 1.93 -13.98
C THR A 317 9.45 1.13 -12.97
N ILE A 318 10.02 0.06 -12.41
CA ILE A 318 9.36 -0.73 -11.37
C ILE A 318 9.90 -0.36 -9.99
N LEU A 319 9.00 -0.37 -9.02
CA LEU A 319 9.24 -0.08 -7.61
C LEU A 319 8.61 -1.20 -6.78
N PRO A 320 9.36 -2.27 -6.47
CA PRO A 320 8.88 -3.30 -5.56
C PRO A 320 8.61 -2.71 -4.17
N GLU A 321 7.40 -2.93 -3.64
CA GLU A 321 7.13 -2.65 -2.24
C GLU A 321 7.54 -3.84 -1.38
N ILE A 322 8.48 -3.59 -0.47
CA ILE A 322 9.05 -4.60 0.42
C ILE A 322 9.31 -3.96 1.77
N HIS A 323 8.49 -4.34 2.76
CA HIS A 323 8.76 -4.07 4.17
C HIS A 323 9.66 -5.16 4.76
N ALA A 324 10.82 -4.76 5.23
CA ALA A 324 11.78 -5.66 5.86
C ALA A 324 12.60 -4.92 6.92
N GLU A 325 12.94 -5.64 7.99
CA GLU A 325 13.87 -5.15 9.01
C GLU A 325 15.17 -4.70 8.35
N TYR A 326 15.68 -3.51 8.68
CA TYR A 326 16.95 -2.98 8.15
C TYR A 326 18.11 -3.98 8.32
N GLY A 327 18.16 -4.68 9.46
CA GLY A 327 19.17 -5.71 9.71
C GLY A 327 19.12 -6.89 8.75
N SER A 328 18.02 -7.07 7.99
CA SER A 328 17.93 -8.11 6.95
C SER A 328 18.82 -7.85 5.74
N LYS A 329 19.23 -6.59 5.52
CA LYS A 329 19.97 -6.14 4.33
C LYS A 329 19.26 -6.40 3.00
N LEU A 330 17.96 -6.70 3.01
CA LEU A 330 17.18 -6.93 1.80
C LEU A 330 17.10 -5.67 0.92
N HIS A 331 17.03 -4.48 1.52
CA HIS A 331 17.08 -3.21 0.77
C HIS A 331 18.37 -3.08 -0.05
N LYS A 332 19.50 -3.54 0.53
CA LYS A 332 20.79 -3.58 -0.17
C LYS A 332 20.76 -4.59 -1.32
N GLU A 333 20.23 -5.80 -1.12
CA GLU A 333 20.14 -6.81 -2.18
C GLU A 333 19.27 -6.33 -3.36
N VAL A 334 18.16 -5.65 -3.06
CA VAL A 334 17.26 -5.05 -4.06
C VAL A 334 18.00 -3.95 -4.84
N ALA A 335 18.72 -3.07 -4.15
CA ALA A 335 19.51 -2.00 -4.78
C ALA A 335 20.70 -2.54 -5.61
N ASP A 336 21.44 -3.53 -5.11
CA ASP A 336 22.58 -4.15 -5.80
C ASP A 336 22.14 -4.86 -7.11
N ARG A 337 20.86 -5.21 -7.23
CA ARG A 337 20.24 -5.74 -8.46
C ARG A 337 19.64 -4.66 -9.37
N GLY A 338 19.81 -3.39 -9.04
CA GLY A 338 19.39 -2.24 -9.85
C GLY A 338 17.91 -1.89 -9.75
N PHE A 339 17.20 -2.36 -8.72
CA PHE A 339 15.82 -1.96 -8.47
C PHE A 339 15.76 -0.71 -7.59
N GLN A 340 14.78 0.17 -7.86
CA GLN A 340 14.43 1.25 -6.96
C GLN A 340 13.70 0.68 -5.73
N SER A 341 13.86 1.28 -4.56
CA SER A 341 13.15 0.86 -3.35
C SER A 341 12.43 2.02 -2.67
N TYR A 342 11.48 1.70 -1.79
CA TYR A 342 10.99 2.68 -0.83
C TYR A 342 12.00 2.89 0.28
N ASP A 343 12.09 4.12 0.77
CA ASP A 343 12.73 4.42 2.06
C ASP A 343 11.67 4.37 3.16
N PHE A 344 11.39 3.16 3.64
CA PHE A 344 10.52 2.93 4.79
C PHE A 344 11.22 3.17 6.14
N PHE A 345 12.50 3.52 6.13
CA PHE A 345 13.24 3.84 7.34
C PHE A 345 13.02 5.31 7.74
N LEU A 346 13.01 6.23 6.77
CA LEU A 346 12.89 7.67 7.02
C LEU A 346 11.69 8.07 7.89
N PRO A 347 10.46 7.56 7.72
CA PRO A 347 9.30 8.01 8.51
C PRO A 347 9.53 7.88 10.02
N GLY A 348 9.90 6.69 10.49
CA GLY A 348 10.13 6.48 11.92
C GLY A 348 11.45 7.11 12.39
N LEU A 349 12.49 7.11 11.55
CA LEU A 349 13.76 7.79 11.86
C LEU A 349 13.59 9.28 12.08
N LEU A 350 12.74 9.94 11.31
CA LEU A 350 12.59 11.39 11.38
C LEU A 350 11.75 11.82 12.58
N ILE A 351 10.72 11.04 12.95
CA ILE A 351 10.03 11.23 14.24
C ILE A 351 11.02 11.08 15.40
N HIS A 352 11.84 10.01 15.40
CA HIS A 352 12.89 9.82 16.41
C HIS A 352 13.89 10.98 16.43
N THR A 353 14.38 11.41 15.27
CA THR A 353 15.35 12.51 15.14
C THR A 353 14.83 13.80 15.78
N ILE A 354 13.57 14.16 15.52
CA ILE A 354 12.94 15.38 16.04
C ILE A 354 12.64 15.26 17.54
N GLU A 355 12.09 14.13 17.98
CA GLU A 355 11.65 13.96 19.39
C GLU A 355 12.83 13.70 20.34
N CYS A 356 13.86 13.00 19.88
CA CYS A 356 15.08 12.72 20.65
C CYS A 356 16.20 13.74 20.40
N LYS A 357 15.97 14.71 19.50
CA LYS A 357 16.88 15.83 19.20
C LYS A 357 18.30 15.39 18.82
N THR A 358 18.39 14.36 17.99
CA THR A 358 19.66 13.75 17.58
C THR A 358 19.64 13.40 16.10
N ASN A 359 20.67 13.83 15.38
CA ASN A 359 20.84 13.56 13.95
C ASN A 359 21.50 12.20 13.65
N LYS A 360 22.05 11.49 14.65
CA LYS A 360 22.97 10.37 14.42
C LYS A 360 22.38 9.25 13.56
N PRO A 361 21.17 8.73 13.86
CA PRO A 361 20.59 7.66 13.04
C PRO A 361 20.25 8.14 11.62
N LEU A 362 19.79 9.38 11.49
CA LEU A 362 19.50 10.02 10.20
C LEU A 362 20.76 10.14 9.34
N LEU A 363 21.85 10.68 9.89
CA LEU A 363 23.11 10.85 9.15
C LEU A 363 23.72 9.50 8.76
N LYS A 364 23.67 8.50 9.66
CA LYS A 364 24.08 7.12 9.33
C LYS A 364 23.33 6.59 8.09
N TRP A 365 22.03 6.84 8.02
CA TRP A 365 21.21 6.40 6.89
C TRP A 365 21.50 7.20 5.61
N ILE A 366 21.65 8.52 5.71
CA ILE A 366 22.07 9.38 4.57
C ILE A 366 23.39 8.89 3.99
N ASP A 367 24.38 8.64 4.84
CA ASP A 367 25.69 8.15 4.42
C ASP A 367 25.57 6.80 3.71
N GLU A 368 24.69 5.90 4.17
CA GLU A 368 24.48 4.61 3.49
C GLU A 368 23.84 4.78 2.12
N ILE A 369 22.81 5.63 1.99
CA ILE A 369 22.17 5.91 0.69
C ILE A 369 23.21 6.48 -0.30
N VAL A 370 23.97 7.49 0.12
CA VAL A 370 24.93 8.18 -0.76
C VAL A 370 26.09 7.27 -1.13
N ASN A 371 26.72 6.58 -0.16
CA ASN A 371 27.90 5.76 -0.41
C ASN A 371 27.59 4.52 -1.26
N ASN A 372 26.38 3.96 -1.15
CA ASN A 372 25.98 2.81 -1.95
C ASN A 372 25.21 3.20 -3.22
N GLY A 373 24.91 4.48 -3.43
CA GLY A 373 24.15 4.96 -4.58
C GLY A 373 22.72 4.41 -4.64
N TYR A 374 22.05 4.24 -3.49
CA TYR A 374 20.69 3.72 -3.47
C TYR A 374 19.72 4.69 -4.15
N ASN A 375 18.90 4.17 -5.07
CA ASN A 375 17.79 4.92 -5.66
C ASN A 375 16.52 4.65 -4.86
N VAL A 376 16.08 5.65 -4.09
CA VAL A 376 14.95 5.50 -3.17
C VAL A 376 13.81 6.47 -3.46
N ILE A 377 12.59 6.05 -3.15
CA ILE A 377 11.44 6.94 -2.99
C ILE A 377 11.17 7.06 -1.49
N ASN A 378 11.36 8.25 -0.93
CA ASN A 378 11.14 8.50 0.49
C ASN A 378 9.74 9.06 0.76
N MET A 379 9.30 9.01 2.02
CA MET A 379 7.99 9.51 2.44
C MET A 379 7.99 9.92 3.91
N LEU A 380 6.94 10.61 4.33
CA LEU A 380 6.57 10.79 5.74
C LEU A 380 5.33 9.91 6.04
N GLY A 381 4.13 10.40 5.72
CA GLY A 381 2.92 9.58 5.64
C GLY A 381 2.76 8.84 4.31
N CYS A 382 1.87 7.84 4.32
CA CYS A 382 1.33 7.20 3.12
C CYS A 382 -0.04 6.59 3.44
N HIS A 383 -0.62 5.80 2.52
CA HIS A 383 -1.93 5.17 2.73
C HIS A 383 -1.91 4.03 3.77
N ASP A 384 -0.73 3.60 4.19
CA ASP A 384 -0.49 2.59 5.22
C ASP A 384 0.03 3.24 6.52
N GLY A 385 0.21 2.44 7.58
CA GLY A 385 0.73 2.93 8.85
C GLY A 385 2.23 3.24 8.80
N ILE A 386 2.71 4.05 9.75
CA ILE A 386 4.11 4.41 9.93
C ILE A 386 4.94 3.13 10.17
N PRO A 387 5.92 2.81 9.31
CA PRO A 387 6.76 1.62 9.48
C PRO A 387 7.67 1.77 10.70
N VAL A 388 7.66 0.76 11.57
CA VAL A 388 8.49 0.71 12.78
C VAL A 388 9.31 -0.58 12.86
N LEU A 389 8.81 -1.68 12.29
CA LEU A 389 9.56 -2.93 12.12
C LEU A 389 10.83 -2.71 11.28
N ASP A 390 10.72 -1.88 10.25
CA ASP A 390 11.74 -1.64 9.25
C ASP A 390 13.04 -1.06 9.86
N LEU A 391 12.96 -0.41 11.03
CA LEU A 391 14.12 0.16 11.73
C LEU A 391 14.97 -0.88 12.49
N LYS A 392 14.42 -2.08 12.69
CA LYS A 392 14.95 -3.10 13.59
C LYS A 392 16.17 -3.82 12.99
N GLY A 393 17.05 -4.28 13.89
CA GLY A 393 18.08 -5.25 13.56
C GLY A 393 17.52 -6.66 13.35
N LYS A 394 18.32 -7.55 12.78
CA LYS A 394 17.92 -8.94 12.50
C LYS A 394 19.07 -9.90 12.71
N LYS A 395 18.75 -11.08 13.24
CA LYS A 395 19.70 -12.20 13.30
C LYS A 395 19.62 -13.02 12.01
N ILE A 396 20.74 -13.17 11.30
CA ILE A 396 20.89 -14.01 10.10
C ILE A 396 22.13 -14.89 10.31
N ASP A 397 22.00 -16.21 10.13
CA ASP A 397 23.09 -17.18 10.22
C ASP A 397 24.01 -16.97 11.44
N GLU A 398 23.39 -16.97 12.62
CA GLU A 398 24.01 -16.74 13.94
C GLU A 398 24.57 -15.33 14.20
N CYS A 399 24.70 -14.49 13.17
CA CYS A 399 25.17 -13.11 13.29
C CYS A 399 24.00 -12.15 13.51
N TYR A 400 24.13 -11.22 14.46
CA TYR A 400 23.17 -10.14 14.63
C TYR A 400 23.62 -8.91 13.85
N TYR A 401 22.78 -8.47 12.93
CA TYR A 401 22.96 -7.23 12.18
C TYR A 401 22.13 -6.15 12.86
N GLU A 402 22.80 -5.12 13.36
CA GLU A 402 22.16 -4.03 14.09
C GLU A 402 21.16 -3.25 13.23
N GLY A 403 20.13 -2.73 13.89
CA GLY A 403 19.14 -1.83 13.31
C GLY A 403 19.69 -0.44 13.01
N LEU A 404 18.83 0.41 12.47
CA LEU A 404 19.07 1.86 12.45
C LEU A 404 18.76 2.48 13.82
N LEU A 405 17.83 1.88 14.57
CA LEU A 405 17.54 2.17 15.97
C LEU A 405 17.67 0.91 16.82
N GLN A 406 17.94 1.09 18.12
CA GLN A 406 17.87 0.00 19.10
C GLN A 406 16.41 -0.38 19.41
N ASP A 407 16.16 -1.62 19.78
CA ASP A 407 14.80 -2.12 20.09
C ASP A 407 14.09 -1.24 21.14
N SER A 408 14.80 -0.75 22.18
CA SER A 408 14.24 0.14 23.20
C SER A 408 13.87 1.53 22.68
N GLU A 409 14.59 2.03 21.68
CA GLU A 409 14.28 3.31 21.02
C GLU A 409 13.04 3.16 20.13
N ILE A 410 12.91 2.02 19.44
CA ILE A 410 11.72 1.69 18.64
C ILE A 410 10.50 1.56 19.57
N GLU A 411 10.61 0.85 20.69
CA GLU A 411 9.53 0.74 21.68
C GLU A 411 9.10 2.12 22.22
N SER A 412 10.06 2.99 22.56
CA SER A 412 9.78 4.35 23.03
C SER A 412 9.09 5.20 21.96
N LEU A 413 9.52 5.09 20.70
CA LEU A 413 8.89 5.73 19.55
C LEU A 413 7.46 5.24 19.35
N MET A 414 7.25 3.93 19.46
CA MET A 414 5.93 3.32 19.33
C MET A 414 4.97 3.82 20.42
N ASP A 415 5.41 3.78 21.67
CA ASP A 415 4.62 4.26 22.81
C ASP A 415 4.26 5.74 22.67
N LEU A 416 5.19 6.56 22.18
CA LEU A 416 4.93 7.97 21.89
C LEU A 416 3.79 8.16 20.87
N ILE A 417 3.84 7.45 19.74
CA ILE A 417 2.82 7.58 18.69
C ILE A 417 1.46 7.02 19.20
N ILE A 418 1.48 5.94 19.98
CA ILE A 418 0.28 5.37 20.60
C ILE A 418 -0.35 6.35 21.60
N CYS A 419 0.47 6.99 22.45
CA CYS A 419 0.02 8.03 23.38
C CYS A 419 -0.59 9.24 22.64
N ARG A 420 -0.20 9.48 21.38
CA ARG A 420 -0.77 10.48 20.48
C ARG A 420 -1.98 9.98 19.68
N GLY A 421 -2.54 8.82 20.03
CA GLY A 421 -3.76 8.25 19.45
C GLY A 421 -3.53 7.22 18.35
N GLY A 422 -2.27 6.88 18.04
CA GLY A 422 -1.93 5.87 17.05
C GLY A 422 -2.42 4.47 17.40
N LYS A 423 -2.74 3.67 16.38
CA LYS A 423 -3.27 2.31 16.51
C LYS A 423 -2.27 1.29 15.96
N VAL A 424 -1.73 0.44 16.83
CA VAL A 424 -0.74 -0.58 16.44
C VAL A 424 -1.34 -1.64 15.52
N LYS A 425 -0.58 -2.04 14.51
CA LYS A 425 -0.80 -3.23 13.69
C LYS A 425 0.30 -4.25 13.97
N ASN A 426 -0.09 -5.42 14.48
CA ASN A 426 0.82 -6.52 14.82
C ASN A 426 0.86 -7.57 13.70
N LEU A 427 1.94 -8.33 13.63
CA LEU A 427 2.06 -9.60 12.90
C LEU A 427 1.73 -10.76 13.85
N TYR A 428 1.05 -11.78 13.34
CA TYR A 428 0.65 -12.98 14.08
C TYR A 428 1.16 -14.25 13.40
N GLY A 429 1.50 -15.27 14.19
CA GLY A 429 1.84 -16.59 13.69
C GLY A 429 0.62 -17.44 13.36
N PRO A 430 0.83 -18.63 12.78
CA PRO A 430 -0.26 -19.59 12.50
C PRO A 430 -1.04 -19.99 13.77
N ASP A 431 -0.37 -19.97 14.93
CA ASP A 431 -0.96 -20.24 16.24
C ASP A 431 -1.72 -19.04 16.84
N GLY A 432 -1.82 -17.93 16.10
CA GLY A 432 -2.48 -16.69 16.53
C GLY A 432 -1.66 -15.84 17.50
N LYS A 433 -0.42 -16.24 17.85
CA LYS A 433 0.42 -15.45 18.75
C LYS A 433 1.10 -14.31 18.02
N LYS A 434 1.24 -13.17 18.71
CA LYS A 434 1.97 -12.01 18.20
C LYS A 434 3.44 -12.38 17.94
N ILE A 435 3.90 -12.17 16.72
CA ILE A 435 5.31 -12.33 16.31
C ILE A 435 6.07 -11.03 16.57
N SER A 436 5.55 -9.93 16.03
CA SER A 436 6.18 -8.61 16.11
C SER A 436 5.14 -7.51 15.88
N TYR A 437 5.53 -6.26 16.13
CA TYR A 437 4.85 -5.10 15.56
C TYR A 437 5.21 -4.95 14.08
N TYR A 438 4.33 -4.33 13.30
CA TYR A 438 4.54 -4.06 11.86
C TYR A 438 4.60 -2.55 11.62
N GLN A 439 3.47 -1.89 11.85
CA GLN A 439 3.23 -0.48 11.57
C GLN A 439 2.39 0.14 12.70
N ILE A 440 2.40 1.47 12.81
CA ILE A 440 1.45 2.23 13.64
C ILE A 440 0.58 3.10 12.73
N ASN A 441 -0.73 2.89 12.76
CA ASN A 441 -1.67 3.72 12.00
C ASN A 441 -1.90 5.03 12.77
N ALA A 442 -1.48 6.14 12.17
CA ALA A 442 -1.70 7.51 12.61
C ALA A 442 -1.45 8.44 11.41
N THR A 443 -2.02 9.65 11.42
CA THR A 443 -1.49 10.69 10.52
C THR A 443 -0.10 11.11 10.97
N TYR A 444 0.75 11.50 10.03
CA TYR A 444 2.12 11.90 10.37
C TYR A 444 2.12 13.18 11.24
N PHE A 445 1.17 14.09 10.99
CA PHE A 445 0.97 15.29 11.80
C PHE A 445 0.59 14.97 13.25
N SER A 446 -0.39 14.10 13.48
CA SER A 446 -0.74 13.66 14.85
C SER A 446 0.39 12.86 15.49
N ALA A 447 1.15 12.07 14.72
CA ALA A 447 2.34 11.37 15.21
C ALA A 447 3.45 12.32 15.70
N LEU A 448 3.54 13.55 15.16
CA LEU A 448 4.42 14.63 15.63
C LEU A 448 3.82 15.45 16.78
N GLY A 449 2.63 15.10 17.26
CA GLY A 449 1.93 15.81 18.32
C GLY A 449 1.19 17.06 17.85
N GLU A 450 0.81 17.10 16.56
CA GLU A 450 0.05 18.19 15.95
C GLU A 450 0.75 19.56 16.05
N ASP A 451 2.09 19.56 15.98
CA ASP A 451 2.93 20.77 15.95
C ASP A 451 3.35 21.10 14.51
N SER A 452 2.83 22.19 13.97
CA SER A 452 3.12 22.67 12.61
C SER A 452 4.61 22.93 12.38
N ARG A 453 5.39 23.35 13.39
CA ARG A 453 6.83 23.57 13.25
C ARG A 453 7.56 22.24 13.06
N LYS A 454 7.16 21.20 13.81
CA LYS A 454 7.71 19.85 13.61
C LYS A 454 7.36 19.28 12.24
N MET A 455 6.12 19.51 11.78
CA MET A 455 5.69 19.06 10.45
C MET A 455 6.50 19.73 9.34
N LEU A 456 6.68 21.05 9.45
CA LEU A 456 7.45 21.83 8.48
C LEU A 456 8.94 21.44 8.50
N LEU A 457 9.54 21.26 9.68
CA LEU A 457 10.91 20.75 9.83
C LEU A 457 11.08 19.35 9.25
N ALA A 458 10.13 18.44 9.52
CA ALA A 458 10.14 17.10 8.95
C ALA A 458 10.07 17.15 7.42
N ARG A 459 9.20 18.00 6.86
CA ARG A 459 9.13 18.21 5.40
C ARG A 459 10.44 18.75 4.84
N ALA A 460 11.04 19.76 5.48
CA ALA A 460 12.30 20.34 5.03
C ALA A 460 13.42 19.28 4.98
N ILE A 461 13.59 18.50 6.05
CA ILE A 461 14.58 17.42 6.09
C ILE A 461 14.28 16.38 5.01
N GLN A 462 13.03 15.94 4.88
CA GLN A 462 12.61 14.96 3.86
C GLN A 462 13.00 15.41 2.44
N LEU A 463 12.75 16.68 2.10
CA LEU A 463 13.02 17.20 0.76
C LEU A 463 14.53 17.28 0.46
N PHE A 464 15.36 17.45 1.50
CA PHE A 464 16.82 17.44 1.38
C PHE A 464 17.44 16.04 1.44
N MET A 465 16.67 15.01 1.80
CA MET A 465 17.13 13.61 1.70
C MET A 465 17.38 13.21 0.23
N PRO A 466 18.38 12.35 -0.04
CA PRO A 466 18.54 11.76 -1.37
C PRO A 466 17.34 10.89 -1.74
N GLY A 467 16.99 10.90 -3.04
CA GLY A 467 15.86 10.17 -3.59
C GLY A 467 14.68 11.06 -3.99
N ILE A 468 13.61 10.41 -4.44
CA ILE A 468 12.36 11.06 -4.87
C ILE A 468 11.46 11.24 -3.64
N PRO A 469 11.11 12.47 -3.25
CA PRO A 469 10.20 12.69 -2.14
C PRO A 469 8.75 12.44 -2.58
N GLN A 470 8.10 11.51 -1.91
CA GLN A 470 6.66 11.25 -2.01
C GLN A 470 5.94 11.96 -0.86
N ILE A 471 4.89 12.71 -1.20
CA ILE A 471 4.16 13.59 -0.29
C ILE A 471 2.72 13.09 -0.19
N TRP A 472 2.33 12.61 1.00
CA TRP A 472 0.95 12.23 1.26
C TRP A 472 0.05 13.47 1.32
N TYR A 473 -1.08 13.44 0.61
CA TYR A 473 -1.97 14.60 0.51
C TYR A 473 -2.37 15.15 1.89
N LEU A 474 -2.69 14.26 2.84
CA LEU A 474 -3.19 14.64 4.14
C LEU A 474 -2.12 15.36 4.98
N ASP A 475 -0.85 15.02 4.78
CA ASP A 475 0.27 15.64 5.49
C ASP A 475 0.46 17.11 5.08
N ILE A 476 0.23 17.45 3.80
CA ILE A 476 0.33 18.83 3.29
C ILE A 476 -0.61 19.73 4.08
N PHE A 477 -1.83 19.25 4.33
CA PHE A 477 -2.88 19.99 5.00
C PHE A 477 -2.92 19.75 6.51
N GLU A 478 -1.86 19.18 7.10
CA GLU A 478 -1.73 18.89 8.53
C GLU A 478 -2.97 18.14 9.08
N GLY A 479 -3.44 17.15 8.33
CA GLY A 479 -4.61 16.37 8.71
C GLY A 479 -4.36 15.56 9.98
N LYS A 480 -5.40 15.47 10.82
CA LYS A 480 -5.35 14.80 12.12
C LYS A 480 -5.93 13.39 12.04
N ASN A 481 -5.63 12.58 13.05
CA ASN A 481 -6.23 11.26 13.22
C ASN A 481 -7.76 11.29 13.11
N ASP A 482 -8.31 10.50 12.20
CA ASP A 482 -9.75 10.37 11.98
C ASP A 482 -10.33 9.20 12.77
N TYR A 483 -10.66 9.47 14.02
CA TYR A 483 -11.22 8.45 14.92
C TYR A 483 -12.61 8.00 14.49
N GLU A 484 -13.41 8.88 13.88
CA GLU A 484 -14.74 8.53 13.40
C GLU A 484 -14.67 7.54 12.23
N ALA A 485 -13.73 7.73 11.30
CA ALA A 485 -13.52 6.80 10.19
C ALA A 485 -13.08 5.42 10.69
N VAL A 486 -12.20 5.36 11.70
CA VAL A 486 -11.81 4.11 12.35
C VAL A 486 -13.02 3.40 12.98
N ASP A 487 -13.82 4.13 13.75
CA ASP A 487 -14.99 3.57 14.43
C ASP A 487 -16.04 3.05 13.42
N LYS A 488 -16.24 3.77 12.31
CA LYS A 488 -17.13 3.35 11.21
C LYS A 488 -16.62 2.11 10.47
N ALA A 489 -15.31 2.01 10.27
CA ALA A 489 -14.69 0.89 9.55
C ALA A 489 -14.59 -0.40 10.39
N GLY A 490 -14.63 -0.28 11.72
CA GLY A 490 -14.69 -1.40 12.67
C GLY A 490 -13.37 -2.17 12.83
N ASN A 491 -13.48 -3.41 13.33
CA ASN A 491 -12.34 -4.27 13.66
C ASN A 491 -11.52 -4.65 12.41
N GLY A 492 -10.49 -3.85 12.12
CA GLY A 492 -9.61 -4.02 10.94
C GLY A 492 -9.43 -2.73 10.12
N GLY A 493 -10.23 -1.70 10.38
CA GLY A 493 -10.22 -0.42 9.68
C GLY A 493 -9.26 0.64 10.22
N HIS A 494 -8.26 0.25 11.04
CA HIS A 494 -7.36 1.23 11.67
C HIS A 494 -6.60 2.12 10.67
N LYS A 495 -6.42 1.69 9.41
CA LYS A 495 -5.78 2.52 8.37
C LYS A 495 -6.59 3.76 8.01
N GLU A 496 -7.91 3.73 8.20
CA GLU A 496 -8.81 4.85 7.87
C GLU A 496 -8.51 6.10 8.71
N ILE A 497 -7.80 5.94 9.84
CA ILE A 497 -7.31 7.05 10.67
C ILE A 497 -6.47 8.08 9.90
N ASN A 498 -5.85 7.66 8.77
CA ASN A 498 -4.95 8.46 7.94
C ASN A 498 -5.43 8.58 6.48
N ARG A 499 -6.74 8.41 6.23
CA ARG A 499 -7.33 8.40 4.88
C ARG A 499 -8.53 9.32 4.73
N THR A 500 -8.61 10.37 5.55
CA THR A 500 -9.71 11.33 5.54
C THR A 500 -9.85 12.00 4.17
N THR A 501 -11.01 11.85 3.52
CA THR A 501 -11.37 12.69 2.37
C THR A 501 -11.54 14.13 2.83
N LEU A 502 -10.83 15.06 2.18
CA LEU A 502 -10.90 16.48 2.47
C LEU A 502 -11.87 17.17 1.50
N PRO A 503 -12.94 17.81 1.99
CA PRO A 503 -13.78 18.69 1.18
C PRO A 503 -12.97 19.79 0.49
N ASN A 504 -13.43 20.25 -0.69
CA ASN A 504 -12.76 21.32 -1.44
C ASN A 504 -12.61 22.61 -0.63
N GLU A 505 -13.60 22.97 0.21
CA GLU A 505 -13.50 24.14 1.11
C GLU A 505 -12.35 24.01 2.12
N ASN A 506 -12.08 22.82 2.64
CA ASN A 506 -10.99 22.59 3.59
C ASN A 506 -9.63 22.87 2.96
N ILE A 507 -9.49 22.70 1.64
CA ILE A 507 -8.26 23.03 0.92
C ILE A 507 -8.08 24.55 0.86
N ILE A 508 -9.13 25.29 0.54
CA ILE A 508 -9.08 26.76 0.48
C ILE A 508 -8.74 27.34 1.85
N ASP A 509 -9.36 26.81 2.91
CA ASP A 509 -9.08 27.22 4.29
C ASP A 509 -7.65 26.85 4.70
N ALA A 510 -7.18 25.65 4.33
CA ALA A 510 -5.83 25.21 4.63
C ALA A 510 -4.76 26.09 3.99
N LEU A 511 -4.99 26.59 2.78
CA LEU A 511 -4.10 27.52 2.07
C LEU A 511 -4.00 28.90 2.74
N GLN A 512 -4.80 29.20 3.76
CA GLN A 512 -4.60 30.40 4.60
C GLN A 512 -3.56 30.21 5.71
N ARG A 513 -3.11 28.97 5.96
CA ARG A 513 -2.11 28.68 7.00
C ARG A 513 -0.70 28.82 6.45
N GLU A 514 0.11 29.61 7.13
CA GLU A 514 1.51 29.85 6.78
C GLU A 514 2.33 28.55 6.69
N SER A 515 2.13 27.61 7.61
CA SER A 515 2.83 26.32 7.58
C SER A 515 2.53 25.48 6.34
N VAL A 516 1.29 25.52 5.83
CA VAL A 516 0.89 24.81 4.60
C VAL A 516 1.53 25.47 3.38
N LEU A 517 1.48 26.81 3.30
CA LEU A 517 2.11 27.56 2.21
C LEU A 517 3.64 27.35 2.19
N ASN A 518 4.29 27.37 3.35
CA ASN A 518 5.73 27.12 3.48
C ASN A 518 6.10 25.68 3.08
N GLN A 519 5.25 24.68 3.38
CA GLN A 519 5.44 23.33 2.86
C GLN A 519 5.40 23.31 1.32
N LEU A 520 4.42 23.97 0.70
CA LEU A 520 4.29 24.03 -0.75
C LEU A 520 5.47 24.76 -1.40
N GLU A 521 5.99 25.80 -0.78
CA GLU A 521 7.18 26.53 -1.24
C GLU A 521 8.44 25.65 -1.20
N LEU A 522 8.69 24.95 -0.08
CA LEU A 522 9.79 24.00 0.02
C LEU A 522 9.67 22.86 -1.01
N ILE A 523 8.46 22.35 -1.22
CA ILE A 523 8.19 21.32 -2.23
C ILE A 523 8.50 21.87 -3.63
N ARG A 524 8.04 23.08 -3.96
CA ARG A 524 8.32 23.74 -5.24
C ARG A 524 9.82 23.95 -5.46
N LEU A 525 10.54 24.41 -4.43
CA LEU A 525 12.00 24.54 -4.46
C LEU A 525 12.65 23.19 -4.79
N ARG A 526 12.25 22.13 -4.08
CA ARG A 526 12.77 20.78 -4.31
C ARG A 526 12.47 20.24 -5.71
N ASN A 527 11.31 20.58 -6.25
CA ASN A 527 10.85 20.14 -7.57
C ASN A 527 11.57 20.87 -8.72
N THR A 528 11.88 22.16 -8.54
CA THR A 528 12.32 23.03 -9.65
C THR A 528 13.80 23.39 -9.60
N HIS A 529 14.44 23.39 -8.43
CA HIS A 529 15.80 23.90 -8.29
C HIS A 529 16.86 22.91 -8.79
N PRO A 530 17.79 23.33 -9.68
CA PRO A 530 18.73 22.42 -10.33
C PRO A 530 19.78 21.81 -9.38
N ALA A 531 20.00 22.38 -8.19
CA ALA A 531 20.92 21.83 -7.19
C ALA A 531 20.62 20.36 -6.84
N PHE A 532 19.34 20.00 -6.77
CA PHE A 532 18.91 18.65 -6.42
C PHE A 532 19.17 17.60 -7.50
N LEU A 533 19.61 18.00 -8.70
CA LEU A 533 20.10 17.09 -9.75
C LEU A 533 21.58 16.73 -9.58
N GLY A 534 22.24 17.31 -8.57
CA GLY A 534 23.66 17.15 -8.33
C GLY A 534 23.97 16.20 -7.18
N GLN A 535 24.92 16.59 -6.33
CA GLN A 535 25.43 15.76 -5.24
C GLN A 535 25.06 16.36 -3.89
N LEU A 536 24.65 15.51 -2.96
CA LEU A 536 24.44 15.86 -1.56
C LEU A 536 25.79 15.86 -0.82
N LYS A 537 26.00 16.90 -0.03
CA LYS A 537 27.06 17.01 0.96
C LYS A 537 26.42 17.16 2.34
N VAL A 538 26.80 16.28 3.26
CA VAL A 538 26.47 16.40 4.68
C VAL A 538 27.55 17.24 5.35
N ASN A 539 27.18 18.36 5.96
CA ASN A 539 28.13 19.22 6.66
C ASN A 539 28.30 18.77 8.11
N ASN A 540 29.53 18.86 8.64
CA ASN A 540 29.79 18.56 10.05
C ASN A 540 28.98 19.50 10.95
N SER A 541 28.20 18.92 11.86
CA SER A 541 27.33 19.65 12.78
C SER A 541 27.34 19.00 14.18
N LEU A 542 26.76 19.71 15.15
CA LEU A 542 26.45 19.12 16.47
C LEU A 542 25.35 18.06 16.33
N ASP A 543 25.26 17.13 17.28
CA ASP A 543 24.22 16.09 17.31
C ASP A 543 22.80 16.66 17.19
N SER A 544 22.54 17.83 17.78
CA SER A 544 21.24 18.51 17.74
C SER A 544 21.01 19.37 16.50
N LYS A 545 21.87 19.28 15.47
CA LYS A 545 21.76 20.09 14.24
C LYS A 545 21.85 19.24 12.99
N VAL A 546 21.04 19.54 11.98
CA VAL A 546 21.08 18.89 10.66
C VAL A 546 21.50 19.92 9.62
N SER A 547 22.59 19.66 8.89
CA SER A 547 23.08 20.55 7.83
C SER A 547 23.32 19.77 6.54
N LEU A 548 22.44 19.98 5.55
CA LEU A 548 22.41 19.24 4.28
C LEU A 548 22.53 20.21 3.12
N GLU A 549 23.41 19.93 2.17
CA GLU A 549 23.73 20.86 1.08
C GLU A 549 23.84 20.14 -0.27
N TRP A 550 22.96 20.48 -1.21
CA TRP A 550 22.98 19.97 -2.57
C TRP A 550 23.75 20.92 -3.49
N HIS A 551 24.56 20.35 -4.39
CA HIS A 551 25.36 21.11 -5.36
C HIS A 551 25.25 20.51 -6.76
N ASN A 552 24.92 21.33 -7.75
CA ASN A 552 24.98 21.01 -9.16
C ASN A 552 25.61 22.17 -9.95
N LYS A 553 26.90 22.03 -10.31
CA LYS A 553 27.70 23.12 -10.91
C LYS A 553 27.70 24.34 -9.98
N GLU A 554 27.27 25.50 -10.46
CA GLU A 554 27.15 26.73 -9.66
C GLU A 554 25.88 26.76 -8.80
N ALA A 555 24.94 25.83 -9.01
CA ALA A 555 23.69 25.82 -8.26
C ALA A 555 23.85 25.08 -6.92
N PHE A 556 23.45 25.71 -5.81
CA PHE A 556 23.37 25.09 -4.49
C PHE A 556 22.00 25.27 -3.84
N ALA A 557 21.64 24.35 -2.95
CA ALA A 557 20.56 24.50 -1.99
C ALA A 557 21.02 23.91 -0.66
N LYS A 558 20.86 24.63 0.44
CA LYS A 558 21.36 24.28 1.75
C LYS A 558 20.25 24.39 2.79
N LEU A 559 20.10 23.37 3.61
CA LEU A 559 19.26 23.33 4.81
C LEU A 559 20.17 23.34 6.03
N ASP A 560 19.96 24.30 6.93
CA ASP A 560 20.53 24.30 8.28
C ASP A 560 19.38 24.28 9.29
N ALA A 561 19.27 23.20 10.07
CA ALA A 561 18.20 22.99 11.05
C ALA A 561 18.74 22.74 12.45
N ASP A 562 18.02 23.23 13.45
CA ASP A 562 18.29 23.06 14.87
C ASP A 562 17.14 22.27 15.53
N LEU A 563 17.45 21.06 15.98
CA LEU A 563 16.48 20.13 16.58
C LEU A 563 16.07 20.55 18.00
N ASP A 564 16.83 21.41 18.66
CA ASP A 564 16.48 21.91 19.99
C ASP A 564 15.39 22.97 19.92
N THR A 565 15.49 23.88 18.95
CA THR A 565 14.57 25.00 18.76
C THR A 565 13.47 24.71 17.74
N LEU A 566 13.65 23.69 16.91
CA LEU A 566 12.86 23.37 15.70
C LEU A 566 12.99 24.42 14.58
N ALA A 567 13.90 25.39 14.72
CA ALA A 567 14.13 26.40 13.71
C ALA A 567 15.02 25.86 12.59
N PHE A 568 14.78 26.33 11.36
CA PHE A 568 15.64 26.01 10.23
C PHE A 568 15.64 27.13 9.19
N GLU A 569 16.72 27.16 8.40
CA GLU A 569 16.94 28.08 7.30
C GLU A 569 17.22 27.28 6.03
N VAL A 570 16.64 27.73 4.92
CA VAL A 570 16.96 27.22 3.58
C VAL A 570 17.55 28.35 2.75
N SER A 571 18.77 28.16 2.27
CA SER A 571 19.46 29.09 1.36
C SER A 571 19.75 28.40 0.03
N CYS A 572 19.54 29.07 -1.09
CA CYS A 572 19.87 28.55 -2.41
C CYS A 572 20.57 29.60 -3.26
N SER A 573 21.24 29.12 -4.32
CA SER A 573 21.75 29.98 -5.38
C SER A 573 20.62 30.34 -6.33
N ASP A 574 20.13 31.55 -6.28
CA ASP A 574 19.20 31.97 -7.32
C ASP A 574 19.91 32.40 -8.60
N LEU A 575 19.08 32.67 -9.61
CA LEU A 575 19.35 33.73 -10.57
C LEU A 575 19.29 35.16 -9.96
N ASN A 576 18.86 35.35 -8.69
CA ASN A 576 18.87 36.53 -7.80
C ASN A 576 18.60 36.16 -6.30
N ALA A 577 19.63 36.12 -5.44
CA ALA A 577 19.64 35.53 -4.07
C ALA A 577 18.40 35.78 -3.16
N GLU A 578 17.59 34.75 -2.90
CA GLU A 578 16.52 34.60 -1.91
C GLU A 578 16.95 33.53 -0.89
N THR A 579 17.11 33.96 0.36
CA THR A 579 17.20 33.06 1.51
C THR A 579 15.80 32.93 2.10
N PHE A 580 15.29 31.71 2.21
CA PHE A 580 14.02 31.45 2.84
C PHE A 580 14.21 31.15 4.33
N PHE A 581 13.65 32.02 5.17
CA PHE A 581 13.60 31.84 6.61
C PHE A 581 12.23 31.25 6.98
N PHE A 582 12.21 30.00 7.39
CA PHE A 582 10.96 29.27 7.65
C PHE A 582 10.67 29.03 9.14
N ALA A 583 11.38 29.72 10.03
CA ALA A 583 11.10 29.67 11.46
C ALA A 583 11.49 30.96 12.22
N ASN A 584 10.51 31.53 12.94
CA ASN A 584 10.69 32.09 14.28
C ASN A 584 9.79 31.33 15.25
#